data_AF-A0A920IXU0-F1
#
_entry.id   AF-A0A920IXU0-F1
#
_cell.length_a   1.000
_cell.length_b   1.000
_cell.length_c   1.000
_cell.angle_alpha   90.00
_cell.angle_beta   90.00
_cell.angle_gamma   90.00
#
_symmetry.space_group_name_H-M   'P 1'
#
loop_
_entity.id
_entity.type
_entity.pdbx_description
1 polymer ?
#
loop_
_entity_poly.entity_id
_entity_poly.type
_entity_poly.pdbx_seq_one_letter_code
_entity_poly.pdbx_strand_id
1 'polypeptide(L)'
;MKYIFCKPNAIHLNKLQEIKEKFDIGIIAVKSYDTEWVTHALKNYVKDDGYFVDFQNGINDLKVAEIVGKEKTLGCVILISAMATEPGKAWRTDSRPDAFL
;
A
#
# COMPACT_ATOMS: atom_id res chain seq x y z
N MET A 1 -25.46 3.45 -1.75
CA MET A 1 -24.14 3.54 -2.41
C MET A 1 -23.55 4.91 -2.11
N LYS A 2 -22.32 4.98 -1.59
CA LYS A 2 -21.75 6.21 -1.01
C LYS A 2 -20.35 6.44 -1.56
N TYR A 3 -20.14 7.57 -2.24
CA TYR A 3 -18.78 8.04 -2.55
C TYR A 3 -18.08 8.39 -1.25
N ILE A 4 -16.89 7.84 -1.05
CA ILE A 4 -16.03 8.20 0.07
C ILE A 4 -14.96 9.11 -0.50
N PHE A 5 -15.06 10.41 -0.19
CA PHE A 5 -14.00 11.36 -0.50
C PHE A 5 -12.89 11.20 0.54
N CYS A 6 -11.91 10.35 0.24
CA CYS A 6 -10.66 10.32 0.99
C CYS A 6 -9.80 11.53 0.59
N LYS A 7 -9.26 12.23 1.59
CA LYS A 7 -8.29 13.32 1.39
C LYS A 7 -6.93 12.90 1.98
N PRO A 8 -6.28 11.86 1.42
CA PRO A 8 -4.96 11.46 1.90
C PRO A 8 -3.96 12.58 1.61
N ASN A 9 -2.88 12.64 2.38
CA ASN A 9 -1.71 13.42 2.01
C ASN A 9 -1.00 12.73 0.84
N ALA A 10 -1.38 13.08 -0.39
CA ALA A 10 -0.80 12.48 -1.59
C ALA A 10 0.56 13.10 -1.91
N ILE A 11 1.61 12.27 -1.87
CA ILE A 11 2.99 12.68 -2.18
C ILE A 11 3.34 12.12 -3.55
N HIS A 12 3.68 13.00 -4.49
CA HIS A 12 4.15 12.58 -5.81
C HIS A 12 5.56 11.97 -5.70
N LEU A 13 5.90 10.99 -6.54
CA LEU A 13 7.17 10.25 -6.47
C LEU A 13 8.41 11.16 -6.49
N ASN A 14 8.37 12.22 -7.29
CA ASN A 14 9.44 13.23 -7.37
C ASN A 14 9.58 14.13 -6.13
N LYS A 15 8.74 13.96 -5.10
CA LYS A 15 8.83 14.65 -3.82
C LYS A 15 9.18 13.70 -2.68
N LEU A 16 9.37 12.40 -2.94
CA LEU A 16 9.70 11.45 -1.89
C LEU A 16 10.95 11.84 -1.10
N GLN A 17 11.95 12.46 -1.75
CA GLN A 17 13.16 12.96 -1.11
C GLN A 17 12.91 14.07 -0.07
N GLU A 18 11.73 14.70 -0.07
CA GLU A 18 11.35 15.70 0.94
C GLU A 18 10.89 15.04 2.24
N ILE A 19 10.59 13.73 2.23
CA ILE A 19 10.19 12.98 3.42
C ILE A 19 11.40 12.77 4.33
N LYS A 20 11.37 13.44 5.48
CA LYS A 20 12.40 13.30 6.53
C LYS A 20 12.03 12.26 7.58
N GLU A 21 10.75 12.23 7.94
CA GLU A 21 10.22 11.30 8.92
C GLU A 21 9.76 10.02 8.22
N LYS A 22 10.39 8.90 8.57
CA LYS A 22 10.05 7.58 8.03
C LYS A 22 8.74 7.07 8.62
N PHE A 23 8.02 6.26 7.85
CA PHE A 23 6.78 5.61 8.25
C PHE A 23 7.06 4.35 9.10
N ASP A 24 6.18 4.07 10.06
CA ASP A 24 6.19 2.80 10.80
C ASP A 24 5.76 1.62 9.94
N ILE A 25 4.84 1.86 8.98
CA ILE A 25 4.27 0.83 8.11
C ILE A 25 4.25 1.31 6.66
N GLY A 26 4.78 0.49 5.76
CA GLY A 26 4.63 0.65 4.32
C GLY A 26 3.57 -0.29 3.76
N ILE A 27 2.49 0.24 3.18
CA ILE A 27 1.45 -0.58 2.53
C ILE A 27 1.66 -0.54 1.01
N ILE A 28 1.85 -1.71 0.40
CA ILE A 28 2.06 -1.85 -1.03
C ILE A 28 0.73 -2.27 -1.67
N ALA A 29 0.16 -1.38 -2.49
CA ALA A 29 -1.16 -1.58 -3.12
C ALA A 29 -1.13 -1.28 -4.63
N VAL A 30 0.03 -1.52 -5.27
CA VAL A 30 0.19 -1.39 -6.72
C VAL A 30 -0.32 -2.63 -7.45
N LYS A 31 -0.17 -2.68 -8.78
CA LYS A 31 -0.35 -3.93 -9.53
C LYS A 31 0.93 -4.77 -9.38
N SER A 32 0.79 -6.10 -9.40
CA SER A 32 1.88 -7.04 -9.10
C SER A 32 3.19 -6.78 -9.85
N TYR A 33 3.13 -6.34 -11.11
CA TYR A 33 4.32 -6.03 -11.91
C TYR A 33 5.15 -4.85 -11.38
N ASP A 34 4.57 -4.00 -10.53
CA ASP A 34 5.24 -2.87 -9.91
C ASP A 34 5.82 -3.20 -8.52
N THR A 35 5.52 -4.39 -7.97
CA THR A 35 5.86 -4.76 -6.59
C THR A 35 7.34 -4.56 -6.29
N GLU A 36 8.22 -5.05 -7.16
CA GLU A 36 9.67 -5.06 -6.92
C GLU A 36 10.23 -3.64 -6.81
N TRP A 37 9.99 -2.79 -7.82
CA TRP A 37 10.55 -1.43 -7.84
C TRP A 37 9.94 -0.55 -6.74
N VAL A 38 8.64 -0.69 -6.46
CA VAL A 38 7.99 0.06 -5.38
C VAL A 38 8.54 -0.34 -4.02
N THR A 39 8.79 -1.63 -3.80
CA THR A 39 9.39 -2.11 -2.54
C THR A 39 10.80 -1.54 -2.36
N HIS A 40 11.62 -1.53 -3.42
CA HIS A 40 12.94 -0.91 -3.40
C HIS A 40 12.90 0.60 -3.12
N ALA A 41 11.90 1.32 -3.62
CA ALA A 41 11.72 2.73 -3.32
C ALA A 41 11.26 2.94 -1.87
N LEU A 42 10.19 2.24 -1.48
CA LEU A 42 9.50 2.40 -0.20
C LEU A 42 10.38 2.05 1.00
N LYS A 43 11.29 1.06 0.88
CA LYS A 43 12.14 0.64 2.00
C LYS A 43 13.04 1.74 2.57
N ASN A 44 13.35 2.78 1.78
CA ASN A 44 14.13 3.91 2.25
C ASN A 44 13.30 4.87 3.13
N TYR A 45 11.98 4.76 3.09
CA TYR A 45 11.03 5.63 3.77
C TYR A 45 10.28 4.93 4.90
N VAL A 46 10.53 3.64 5.14
CA VAL A 46 10.02 2.89 6.30
C VAL A 46 11.12 2.77 7.35
N LYS A 47 10.76 2.88 8.62
CA LYS A 47 11.71 2.78 9.75
C LYS A 47 12.42 1.42 9.75
N ASP A 48 13.57 1.39 10.39
CA ASP A 48 14.41 0.19 10.43
C ASP A 48 13.71 -0.94 11.22
N ASP A 49 12.88 -0.58 12.20
CA ASP A 49 11.96 -1.44 12.97
C ASP A 49 10.52 -1.49 12.43
N GLY A 50 10.26 -0.87 11.28
CA GLY A 50 8.94 -0.84 10.64
C GLY A 50 8.60 -2.09 9.83
N TYR A 51 7.36 -2.16 9.33
CA TYR A 51 6.83 -3.33 8.60
C TYR A 51 6.30 -2.97 7.22
N PHE A 52 6.26 -3.98 6.33
CA PHE A 52 5.75 -3.88 4.98
C PHE A 52 4.56 -4.81 4.80
N VAL A 53 3.43 -4.27 4.35
CA VAL A 53 2.20 -5.02 4.11
C VAL A 53 2.00 -5.17 2.61
N ASP A 54 1.98 -6.41 2.13
CA ASP A 54 1.57 -6.72 0.75
C ASP A 54 0.04 -6.69 0.64
N PHE A 55 -0.52 -5.51 0.40
CA PHE A 55 -1.96 -5.30 0.20
C PHE A 55 -2.31 -5.47 -1.29
N GLN A 56 -2.02 -6.65 -1.82
CA GLN A 56 -2.26 -7.01 -3.22
C GLN A 56 -3.01 -8.33 -3.32
N ASN A 57 -3.72 -8.52 -4.43
CA ASN A 57 -4.22 -9.84 -4.78
C ASN A 57 -3.08 -10.68 -5.38
N GLY A 58 -3.13 -12.00 -5.17
CA GLY A 58 -2.09 -12.94 -5.62
C GLY A 58 -1.04 -13.19 -4.53
N ILE A 59 0.12 -13.73 -4.94
CA ILE A 59 1.23 -14.07 -4.06
C ILE A 59 2.40 -13.14 -4.43
N ASN A 60 2.51 -11.98 -3.78
CA ASN A 60 3.60 -11.03 -4.00
C ASN A 60 4.44 -10.80 -2.72
N ASP A 61 3.96 -11.28 -1.57
CA ASP A 61 4.61 -11.19 -0.27
C ASP A 61 5.99 -11.85 -0.28
N LEU A 62 6.19 -12.93 -1.03
CA LEU A 62 7.51 -13.55 -1.22
C LEU A 62 8.50 -12.58 -1.88
N LYS A 63 8.06 -11.85 -2.91
CA LYS A 63 8.88 -10.85 -3.60
C LYS A 63 9.20 -9.66 -2.70
N VAL A 64 8.23 -9.23 -1.88
CA VAL A 64 8.47 -8.19 -0.87
C VAL A 64 9.51 -8.67 0.15
N ALA A 65 9.35 -9.88 0.67
CA ALA A 65 10.24 -10.49 1.66
C ALA A 65 11.68 -10.72 1.14
N GLU A 66 11.86 -11.00 -0.15
CA GLU A 66 13.20 -11.05 -0.78
C GLU A 66 13.96 -9.72 -0.67
N ILE A 67 13.24 -8.59 -0.60
CA ILE A 67 13.84 -7.24 -0.64
C ILE A 67 14.00 -6.65 0.77
N VAL A 68 13.04 -6.88 1.67
CA VAL A 68 12.99 -6.23 3.00
C VAL A 68 13.13 -7.21 4.18
N GLY A 69 13.23 -8.50 3.91
CA GLY A 69 13.28 -9.54 4.94
C GLY A 69 11.90 -10.11 5.28
N LYS A 70 11.86 -11.41 5.61
CA LYS A 70 10.63 -12.12 5.98
C LYS A 70 10.06 -11.61 7.30
N GLU A 71 10.93 -11.25 8.22
CA GLU A 71 10.62 -10.73 9.56
C GLU A 71 9.92 -9.36 9.53
N LYS A 72 10.06 -8.61 8.42
CA LYS A 72 9.43 -7.30 8.21
C LYS A 72 8.23 -7.36 7.27
N THR A 73 7.94 -8.51 6.67
CA THR A 73 6.91 -8.65 5.63
C THR A 73 5.64 -9.28 6.18
N LEU A 74 4.50 -8.67 5.88
CA LEU A 74 3.18 -9.18 6.21
C LEU A 74 2.36 -9.38 4.93
N GLY A 75 2.01 -10.62 4.62
CA GLY A 75 1.02 -10.92 3.58
C GLY A 75 -0.38 -10.48 4.00
N CYS A 76 -1.19 -10.01 3.04
CA CYS A 76 -2.56 -9.59 3.29
C CYS A 76 -3.54 -10.26 2.32
N VAL A 77 -4.72 -10.64 2.83
CA VAL A 77 -5.85 -11.07 1.99
C VAL A 77 -6.84 -9.93 1.88
N ILE A 78 -7.04 -9.43 0.65
CA ILE A 78 -7.97 -8.34 0.39
C ILE A 78 -9.39 -8.91 0.27
N LEU A 79 -10.28 -8.47 1.16
CA LEU A 79 -11.69 -8.86 1.12
C LEU A 79 -12.61 -7.70 0.68
N ILE A 80 -12.07 -6.51 0.42
CA ILE A 80 -12.84 -5.34 -0.02
C ILE A 80 -12.90 -5.26 -1.55
N SER A 81 -13.92 -4.58 -2.07
CA SER A 81 -14.01 -4.17 -3.47
C SER A 81 -14.05 -2.66 -3.56
N ALA A 82 -13.16 -2.10 -4.37
CA ALA A 82 -13.07 -0.66 -4.64
C ALA A 82 -12.71 -0.41 -6.10
N MET A 83 -13.05 0.79 -6.59
CA MET A 83 -12.73 1.23 -7.93
C MET A 83 -12.24 2.68 -7.89
N ALA A 84 -11.12 2.96 -8.55
CA ALA A 84 -10.69 4.33 -8.82
C ALA A 84 -11.22 4.75 -10.19
N THR A 85 -12.09 5.75 -10.25
CA THR A 85 -12.73 6.18 -11.50
C THR A 85 -12.00 7.36 -12.15
N GLU A 86 -11.44 8.24 -11.33
CA GLU A 86 -10.69 9.43 -11.73
C GLU A 86 -9.57 9.68 -10.71
N PRO A 87 -8.53 10.47 -11.05
CA PRO A 87 -7.53 10.89 -10.08
C PRO A 87 -8.16 11.49 -8.82
N GLY A 88 -7.85 10.92 -7.65
CA GLY A 88 -8.39 11.36 -6.36
C GLY A 88 -9.84 10.95 -6.07
N LYS A 89 -10.49 10.15 -6.93
CA LYS A 89 -11.84 9.61 -6.69
C LYS A 89 -11.81 8.10 -6.64
N ALA A 90 -12.00 7.58 -5.43
CA ALA A 90 -12.20 6.16 -5.17
C ALA A 90 -13.63 5.88 -4.72
N TRP A 91 -14.14 4.74 -5.15
CA TRP A 91 -15.44 4.19 -4.85
C TRP A 91 -15.21 2.91 -4.04
N ARG A 92 -16.14 2.56 -3.15
CA ARG A 92 -16.25 1.21 -2.59
C ARG A 92 -17.45 0.50 -3.21
N THR A 93 -17.23 -0.70 -3.74
CA THR A 93 -18.19 -1.48 -4.55
C THR A 93 -18.96 -2.50 -3.72
N ASP A 94 -18.43 -2.90 -2.57
CA ASP A 94 -19.07 -3.88 -1.70
C ASP A 94 -19.95 -3.20 -0.64
N SER A 95 -20.78 -4.02 0.03
CA SER A 95 -21.66 -3.61 1.12
C SER A 95 -21.28 -4.23 2.46
N ARG A 96 -20.02 -4.69 2.63
CA ARG A 96 -19.58 -5.42 3.83
C ARG A 96 -19.43 -4.46 5.04
N PRO A 97 -20.20 -4.63 6.12
CA PRO A 97 -20.18 -3.69 7.25
C PRO A 97 -18.93 -3.83 8.13
N ASP A 98 -18.21 -4.94 8.04
CA ASP A 98 -17.06 -5.32 8.86
C ASP A 98 -15.71 -4.81 8.31
N ALA A 99 -15.68 -4.29 7.09
CA ALA A 99 -14.44 -3.88 6.43
C ALA A 99 -14.28 -2.36 6.31
N PHE A 100 -14.52 -1.63 7.40
CA PHE A 100 -14.13 -0.24 7.52
C PHE A 100 -12.73 -0.17 8.14
N LEU A 101 -11.77 0.29 7.33
CA LEU A 101 -10.61 1.05 7.82
C LEU A 101 -11.02 2.52 7.92
#